data_AF-A0A0W8EZT8-F1
#
_entry.id   AF-A0A0W8EZT8-F1
#
_cell.length_a   1.000
_cell.length_b   1.000
_cell.length_c   1.000
_cell.angle_alpha   90.00
_cell.angle_beta   90.00
_cell.angle_gamma   90.00
#
_symmetry.space_group_name_H-M   'P 1'
#
loop_
_entity.id
_entity.type
_entity.pdbx_description
1 polymer ?
#
loop_
_entity_poly.entity_id
_entity_poly.type
_entity_poly.pdbx_seq_one_letter_code
_entity_poly.pdbx_strand_id
1 'polypeptide(L)'
;MIEKLPGSSGNILGFRLWGKLTEADYRDILTPEIEKTLTDHPKIRVLITLERFEGWTVGGAWEDLTFALKLPSVERMALVVDDTWDEWMTWLAKAFATFTKTEIRFFRQDRNQEAWDWIRAG
;
A
#
# COMPACT_ATOMS: atom_id res chain seq x y z
N MET A 1 -0.26 -12.65 -4.71
CA MET A 1 0.20 -12.05 -5.98
C MET A 1 0.20 -10.53 -5.89
N ILE A 2 1.32 -9.91 -6.28
CA ILE A 2 1.52 -8.44 -6.27
C ILE A 2 2.05 -8.00 -7.63
N GLU A 3 1.57 -6.87 -8.13
CA GLU A 3 2.04 -6.25 -9.36
C GLU A 3 2.22 -4.74 -9.17
N LYS A 4 3.29 -4.17 -9.72
CA LYS A 4 3.48 -2.72 -9.77
C LYS A 4 2.63 -2.11 -10.87
N LEU A 5 1.83 -1.11 -10.53
CA LEU A 5 0.97 -0.41 -11.46
C LEU A 5 1.77 0.57 -12.33
N PRO A 6 1.42 0.72 -13.62
CA PRO A 6 2.13 1.61 -14.55
C PRO A 6 2.00 3.10 -14.19
N GLY A 7 1.04 3.47 -13.32
CA GLY A 7 0.90 4.83 -12.80
C GLY A 7 1.99 5.25 -11.82
N SER A 8 2.90 4.34 -11.45
CA SER A 8 4.03 4.61 -10.56
C SER A 8 5.07 5.50 -11.25
N SER A 9 5.42 6.63 -10.65
CA SER A 9 6.38 7.58 -11.20
C SER A 9 7.05 8.41 -10.11
N GLY A 10 8.37 8.60 -10.19
CA GLY A 10 9.14 9.36 -9.19
C GLY A 10 8.97 8.77 -7.79
N ASN A 11 8.48 9.58 -6.86
CA ASN A 11 8.22 9.18 -5.47
C ASN A 11 6.86 8.50 -5.25
N ILE A 12 6.06 8.28 -6.31
CA ILE A 12 4.73 7.65 -6.22
C ILE A 12 4.83 6.20 -6.69
N LEU A 13 4.45 5.26 -5.82
CA LEU A 13 4.39 3.83 -6.10
C LEU A 13 2.95 3.35 -6.05
N GLY A 14 2.49 2.69 -7.11
CA GLY A 14 1.21 2.00 -7.14
C GLY A 14 1.41 0.50 -7.20
N PHE A 15 0.66 -0.24 -6.39
CA PHE A 15 0.64 -1.69 -6.39
C PHE A 15 -0.77 -2.22 -6.49
N ARG A 16 -0.95 -3.29 -7.26
CA ARG A 16 -2.16 -4.09 -7.32
C ARG A 16 -1.92 -5.43 -6.63
N LEU A 17 -2.81 -5.79 -5.72
CA LEU A 17 -2.73 -6.98 -4.89
C LEU A 17 -4.05 -7.75 -5.05
N TRP A 18 -3.96 -9.05 -5.27
CA TRP A 18 -5.14 -9.89 -5.46
C TRP A 18 -4.93 -11.32 -4.96
N GLY A 19 -6.04 -11.99 -4.65
CA GLY A 19 -6.06 -13.35 -4.14
C GLY A 19 -5.37 -13.45 -2.79
N LYS A 20 -4.71 -14.59 -2.55
CA LYS A 20 -3.93 -14.84 -1.33
C LYS A 20 -2.53 -14.27 -1.43
N LEU A 21 -2.16 -13.41 -0.48
CA LEU A 21 -0.82 -12.82 -0.41
C LEU A 21 0.12 -13.69 0.41
N THR A 22 1.29 -13.97 -0.17
CA THR A 22 2.36 -14.76 0.45
C THR A 22 3.52 -13.87 0.85
N GLU A 23 4.30 -14.27 1.85
CA GLU A 23 5.52 -13.56 2.28
C GLU A 23 6.48 -13.30 1.11
N ALA A 24 6.62 -14.27 0.20
CA ALA A 24 7.46 -14.15 -0.99
C ALA A 24 7.00 -13.01 -1.92
N ASP A 25 5.70 -12.82 -2.12
CA ASP A 25 5.19 -11.71 -2.93
C ASP A 25 5.67 -10.36 -2.37
N TYR A 26 5.68 -10.20 -1.05
CA TYR A 26 6.14 -8.96 -0.42
C TYR A 26 7.65 -8.80 -0.51
N ARG A 27 8.40 -9.83 -0.13
CA ARG A 27 9.86 -9.78 -0.09
C ARG A 27 10.47 -9.61 -1.47
N ASP A 28 9.90 -10.25 -2.48
CA ASP A 28 10.52 -10.34 -3.80
C ASP A 28 10.07 -9.21 -4.74
N ILE A 29 8.92 -8.56 -4.45
CA ILE A 29 8.35 -7.50 -5.31
C ILE A 29 8.22 -6.18 -4.58
N LEU A 30 7.52 -6.16 -3.44
CA LEU A 30 7.11 -4.92 -2.79
C LEU A 30 8.27 -4.24 -2.05
N THR A 31 9.01 -4.98 -1.23
CA THR A 31 10.15 -4.46 -0.46
C THR A 31 11.25 -3.88 -1.35
N PRO A 32 11.74 -4.57 -2.41
CA PRO A 32 12.83 -4.06 -3.23
C PRO A 32 12.46 -2.79 -3.99
N GLU A 33 11.21 -2.68 -4.47
CA GLU A 33 10.72 -1.49 -5.17
C GLU A 33 10.61 -0.27 -4.24
N ILE A 34 10.18 -0.49 -3.00
CA ILE A 34 10.14 0.56 -1.98
C ILE A 34 11.55 1.01 -1.61
N GLU A 35 12.45 0.08 -1.29
CA GLU A 35 13.83 0.41 -0.91
C GLU A 35 14.58 1.14 -2.02
N LYS A 36 14.39 0.72 -3.27
CA LYS A 36 14.94 1.41 -4.44
C LYS A 36 14.43 2.84 -4.52
N THR A 37 13.12 3.05 -4.38
CA THR A 37 12.52 4.39 -4.45
C THR A 37 12.95 5.27 -3.29
N LEU A 38 13.09 4.70 -2.09
CA LEU A 38 13.59 5.40 -0.90
C LEU A 38 15.05 5.82 -1.01
N THR A 39 15.84 5.15 -1.86
CA THR A 39 17.22 5.55 -2.14
C THR A 39 17.27 6.89 -2.88
N ASP A 40 16.34 7.10 -3.83
CA ASP A 40 16.28 8.32 -4.65
C ASP A 40 15.38 9.41 -4.05
N HIS A 41 14.40 9.00 -3.22
CA HIS A 41 13.39 9.88 -2.65
C HIS A 41 13.26 9.69 -1.13
N PRO A 42 13.54 10.71 -0.30
CA PRO A 42 13.46 10.58 1.16
C PRO A 42 12.01 10.39 1.68
N LYS A 43 11.03 10.78 0.85
CA LYS A 43 9.60 10.60 1.10
C LYS A 43 8.91 10.02 -0.13
N ILE A 44 8.06 9.03 0.10
CA ILE A 44 7.31 8.34 -0.94
C ILE A 44 5.82 8.36 -0.65
N ARG A 45 5.03 8.11 -1.70
CA ARG A 45 3.59 7.95 -1.64
C ARG A 45 3.22 6.61 -2.22
N VAL A 46 2.27 5.94 -1.59
CA VAL A 46 1.93 4.57 -1.95
C VAL A 46 0.44 4.48 -2.25
N LEU A 47 0.09 3.90 -3.39
CA LEU A 47 -1.27 3.51 -3.73
C LEU A 47 -1.33 1.98 -3.77
N ILE A 48 -2.30 1.41 -3.07
CA ILE A 48 -2.50 -0.04 -2.96
C ILE A 48 -3.91 -0.31 -3.44
N THR A 49 -4.05 -1.03 -4.55
CA THR A 49 -5.33 -1.52 -5.06
C THR A 49 -5.48 -3.00 -4.69
N LEU A 50 -6.46 -3.29 -3.86
CA LEU A 50 -6.83 -4.63 -3.43
C LEU A 50 -8.05 -5.09 -4.22
N GLU A 51 -7.90 -6.18 -4.97
CA GLU A 51 -8.98 -6.79 -5.77
C GLU A 51 -9.15 -8.25 -5.39
N ARG A 52 -10.37 -8.67 -5.02
CA ARG A 52 -10.66 -10.07 -4.64
C ARG A 52 -9.65 -10.57 -3.60
N PHE A 53 -9.49 -9.80 -2.54
CA PHE A 53 -8.50 -10.11 -1.53
C PHE A 53 -8.98 -11.30 -0.69
N GLU A 54 -8.26 -12.42 -0.76
CA GLU A 54 -8.63 -13.67 -0.06
C GLU A 54 -7.94 -13.81 1.29
N GLY A 55 -7.23 -12.76 1.73
CA GLY A 55 -6.41 -12.79 2.94
C GLY A 55 -4.91 -12.90 2.64
N TRP A 56 -4.12 -12.78 3.70
CA TRP A 56 -2.70 -13.10 3.67
C TRP A 56 -2.45 -14.38 4.45
N THR A 57 -1.30 -15.01 4.19
CA THR A 57 -0.87 -16.16 4.98
C THR A 57 -0.60 -15.68 6.42
N VAL A 58 -1.30 -16.23 7.40
CA VAL A 58 -1.26 -15.80 8.82
C VAL A 58 0.16 -15.94 9.37
N GLY A 59 0.74 -14.86 9.90
CA GLY A 59 1.96 -14.93 10.72
C GLY A 59 3.13 -13.98 10.39
N GLY A 60 2.95 -12.88 9.65
CA GLY A 60 4.05 -11.91 9.50
C GLY A 60 3.87 -10.90 8.37
N ALA A 61 3.18 -11.27 7.30
CA ALA A 61 3.09 -10.44 6.08
C ALA A 61 2.64 -8.98 6.28
N TRP A 62 1.69 -8.71 7.19
CA TRP A 62 1.27 -7.35 7.50
C TRP A 62 2.30 -6.59 8.36
N GLU A 63 2.89 -7.26 9.35
CA GLU A 63 3.94 -6.67 10.18
C GLU A 63 5.18 -6.36 9.32
N ASP A 64 5.56 -7.30 8.46
CA ASP A 64 6.64 -7.15 7.48
C ASP A 64 6.34 -6.03 6.48
N LEU A 65 5.10 -5.88 6.02
CA LEU A 65 4.68 -4.75 5.18
C LEU A 65 4.87 -3.41 5.90
N THR A 66 4.36 -3.30 7.13
CA THR A 66 4.51 -2.06 7.91
C THR A 66 5.97 -1.74 8.23
N PHE A 67 6.80 -2.76 8.40
CA PHE A 67 8.24 -2.63 8.64
C PHE A 67 9.00 -2.25 7.36
N ALA A 68 8.69 -2.92 6.23
CA ALA A 68 9.26 -2.64 4.92
C ALA A 68 8.94 -1.22 4.43
N LEU A 69 7.78 -0.70 4.79
CA LEU A 69 7.38 0.67 4.49
C LEU A 69 8.17 1.74 5.27
N LYS A 70 9.12 1.39 6.15
CA LYS A 70 9.96 2.31 6.95
C LYS A 70 9.22 3.61 7.28
N LEU A 71 8.18 3.40 8.06
CA LEU A 71 7.24 4.27 8.78
C LEU A 71 7.38 5.81 8.64
N PRO A 72 8.52 6.49 8.85
CA PRO A 72 8.60 7.94 8.65
C PRO A 72 8.69 8.42 7.18
N SER A 73 9.00 7.54 6.22
CA SER A 73 9.22 7.95 4.83
C SER A 73 7.96 7.92 3.96
N VAL A 74 6.86 7.31 4.41
CA VAL A 74 5.60 7.36 3.69
C VAL A 74 4.83 8.61 4.12
N GLU A 75 4.57 9.53 3.19
CA GLU A 75 3.80 10.74 3.51
C GLU A 75 2.31 10.59 3.23
N ARG A 76 1.96 9.82 2.19
CA ARG A 76 0.58 9.54 1.81
C ARG A 76 0.39 8.09 1.38
N MET A 77 -0.74 7.52 1.78
CA MET A 77 -1.16 6.19 1.35
C MET A 77 -2.62 6.18 0.89
N ALA A 78 -2.86 5.76 -0.35
CA ALA A 78 -4.18 5.53 -0.90
C ALA A 78 -4.48 4.02 -0.91
N LEU A 79 -5.55 3.60 -0.24
CA LEU A 79 -6.00 2.22 -0.23
C LEU A 79 -7.29 2.11 -1.04
N VAL A 80 -7.21 1.49 -2.22
CA VAL A 80 -8.36 1.19 -3.08
C VAL A 80 -8.81 -0.23 -2.76
N VAL A 81 -9.99 -0.37 -2.18
CA VAL A 81 -10.49 -1.65 -1.64
C VAL A 81 -11.88 -1.98 -2.19
N ASP A 82 -12.16 -3.27 -2.33
CA ASP A 82 -13.47 -3.76 -2.75
C ASP A 82 -14.42 -3.97 -1.53
N ASP A 83 -15.57 -4.59 -1.77
CA ASP A 83 -16.57 -4.87 -0.73
C ASP A 83 -16.18 -6.04 0.19
N THR A 84 -15.12 -6.79 -0.15
CA THR A 84 -14.57 -7.87 0.69
C THR A 84 -13.59 -7.37 1.74
N TRP A 85 -13.35 -6.06 1.78
CA TRP A 85 -12.50 -5.42 2.77
C TRP A 85 -13.11 -5.44 4.18
N ASP A 86 -12.39 -6.09 5.10
CA ASP A 86 -12.81 -6.19 6.49
C ASP A 86 -12.57 -4.90 7.31
N GLU A 87 -13.47 -4.64 8.25
CA GLU A 87 -13.39 -3.51 9.19
C GLU A 87 -12.12 -3.51 10.04
N TRP A 88 -11.58 -4.68 10.38
CA TRP A 88 -10.36 -4.80 11.20
C TRP A 88 -9.14 -4.24 10.46
N MET A 89 -9.05 -4.40 9.13
CA MET A 89 -7.96 -3.83 8.35
C MET A 89 -8.04 -2.31 8.27
N THR A 90 -9.26 -1.76 8.23
CA THR A 90 -9.47 -0.31 8.35
C THR A 90 -8.94 0.22 9.68
N TRP A 91 -9.21 -0.50 10.78
CA TRP A 91 -8.72 -0.12 12.10
C TRP A 91 -7.20 -0.16 12.18
N LEU A 92 -6.56 -1.22 11.68
CA LEU A 92 -5.10 -1.33 11.64
C LEU A 92 -4.44 -0.22 10.83
N ALA A 93 -4.96 0.05 9.63
CA ALA A 93 -4.43 1.13 8.80
C ALA A 93 -4.60 2.50 9.50
N LYS A 94 -5.73 2.77 10.17
CA LYS A 94 -5.89 4.01 10.94
C LYS A 94 -4.93 4.11 12.14
N ALA A 95 -4.69 3.00 12.84
CA ALA A 95 -3.71 2.95 13.91
C ALA A 95 -2.29 3.24 13.38
N PHE A 96 -1.95 2.66 12.22
CA PHE A 96 -0.70 2.93 11.50
C PHE A 96 -0.56 4.40 11.12
N ALA A 97 -1.60 5.03 10.54
CA ALA A 97 -1.58 6.45 10.17
C ALA A 97 -1.19 7.34 11.35
N THR A 98 -1.77 7.02 12.51
CA THR A 98 -1.62 7.80 13.73
C THR A 98 -0.19 7.71 14.28
N PHE A 99 0.44 6.53 14.17
CA PHE A 99 1.81 6.32 14.65
C PHE A 99 2.86 6.93 13.70
N THR A 100 2.58 6.97 12.41
CA THR A 100 3.55 7.34 11.35
C THR A 100 3.43 8.77 10.83
N LYS A 101 2.37 9.50 11.22
CA LYS A 101 1.97 10.77 10.58
C LYS A 101 1.73 10.63 9.06
N THR A 102 1.48 9.41 8.58
CA THR A 102 1.09 9.17 7.18
C THR A 102 -0.37 9.57 6.99
N GLU A 103 -0.66 10.35 5.94
CA GLU A 103 -2.04 10.62 5.55
C GLU A 103 -2.57 9.40 4.80
N ILE A 104 -3.57 8.69 5.36
CA ILE A 104 -4.17 7.51 4.72
C ILE A 104 -5.59 7.84 4.28
N ARG A 105 -5.91 7.48 3.03
CA ARG A 105 -7.27 7.59 2.50
C ARG A 105 -7.72 6.30 1.85
N PHE A 106 -8.95 5.91 2.14
CA PHE A 106 -9.60 4.74 1.58
C PHE A 106 -10.52 5.16 0.44
N PHE A 107 -10.49 4.37 -0.63
CA PHE A 107 -11.30 4.54 -1.82
C PHE A 107 -11.94 3.19 -2.15
N ARG A 108 -13.14 3.24 -2.72
CA ARG A 108 -13.79 2.06 -3.30
C ARG A 108 -13.15 1.73 -4.66
N GLN A 109 -13.24 0.49 -5.12
CA GLN A 109 -12.62 0.04 -6.37
C GLN A 109 -13.09 0.84 -7.60
N ASP A 110 -14.36 1.27 -7.64
CA ASP A 110 -14.92 2.13 -8.68
C ASP A 110 -14.33 3.56 -8.70
N ARG A 111 -13.69 3.97 -7.60
CA ARG A 111 -13.03 5.27 -7.44
C ARG A 111 -11.50 5.21 -7.57
N ASN A 112 -10.98 4.20 -8.25
CA ASN A 112 -9.54 4.06 -8.46
C ASN A 112 -8.89 5.32 -9.08
N GLN A 113 -9.60 6.01 -9.99
CA GLN A 113 -9.09 7.26 -10.57
C GLN A 113 -8.97 8.38 -9.52
N GLU A 114 -9.97 8.55 -8.64
CA GLU A 114 -9.91 9.53 -7.55
C GLU A 114 -8.72 9.27 -6.61
N ALA A 115 -8.40 7.99 -6.37
CA ALA A 115 -7.25 7.60 -5.56
C ALA A 115 -5.92 8.03 -6.20
N TRP A 116 -5.78 7.83 -7.53
CA TRP A 116 -4.62 8.28 -8.29
C TRP A 116 -4.51 9.81 -8.33
N ASP A 117 -5.61 10.52 -8.46
CA ASP A 117 -5.59 11.98 -8.49
C ASP A 117 -5.19 12.54 -7.11
N TRP A 118 -5.71 11.95 -6.02
CA TRP A 118 -5.38 12.36 -4.67
C TRP A 118 -3.91 12.08 -4.29
N ILE A 119 -3.36 10.93 -4.68
CA ILE A 119 -1.96 10.59 -4.38
C ILE A 119 -0.98 11.51 -5.13
N ARG A 120 -1.36 11.95 -6.34
CA ARG A 120 -0.57 12.87 -7.17
C ARG A 120 -0.67 14.33 -6.74
N ALA A 121 -1.81 14.75 -6.19
CA ALA A 121 -2.06 16.13 -5.80
C ALA A 121 -1.37 16.58 -4.50
N GLY A 122 -0.70 15.66 -3.78
CA GLY A 122 0.12 16.02 -2.61
C GLY A 122 1.41 16.69 -2.98
#